data_AF-A0A9R1LG24-F1
#
_entry.id   AF-A0A9R1LG24-F1
#
_cell.length_a   1.000
_cell.length_b   1.000
_cell.length_c   1.000
_cell.angle_alpha   90.00
_cell.angle_beta   90.00
_cell.angle_gamma   90.00
#
_symmetry.space_group_name_H-M   'P 1'
#
loop_
_entity.id
_entity.type
_entity.pdbx_description
1 polymer ?
#
loop_
_entity_poly.entity_id
_entity_poly.type
_entity_poly.pdbx_seq_one_letter_code
_entity_poly.pdbx_strand_id
1 'polypeptide(L)' 'MDANRGELPITTGDGTTTVTACFIKGVDKRATITKGWSNFFRQAHMNKGQAYAFTFKCTSKGPHMIVYSI' A
#
# COMPACT_ATOMS: atom_id res chain seq x y z
N MET A 1 -18.97 15.86 1.80
CA MET A 1 -19.25 14.47 1.40
C MET A 1 -18.05 13.66 1.83
N ASP A 2 -18.18 12.86 2.88
CA ASP A 2 -17.10 12.01 3.38
C ASP A 2 -16.77 11.00 2.28
N ALA A 3 -15.66 11.22 1.58
CA ALA A 3 -15.15 10.24 0.65
C ALA A 3 -14.95 8.94 1.43
N ASN A 4 -15.35 7.82 0.83
CA ASN A 4 -15.26 6.45 1.36
C ASN A 4 -13.78 6.06 1.56
N ARG A 5 -13.15 6.72 2.54
CA ARG A 5 -11.71 6.74 2.82
C ARG A 5 -11.40 5.60 3.76
N GLY A 6 -10.39 4.83 3.41
CA GLY A 6 -9.85 3.79 4.26
C GLY A 6 -8.36 3.91 4.41
N GLU A 7 -7.82 3.14 5.34
CA GLU A 7 -6.41 2.98 5.56
C GLU A 7 -5.92 1.69 4.91
N LEU A 8 -4.76 1.76 4.26
CA LEU A 8 -4.08 0.65 3.64
C LEU A 8 -2.66 0.56 4.21
N PRO A 9 -2.40 -0.38 5.12
CA PRO A 9 -1.03 -0.74 5.47
C PRO A 9 -0.29 -1.22 4.23
N ILE A 10 0.96 -0.80 4.09
CA ILE A 10 1.90 -1.22 3.04
C ILE A 10 3.17 -1.70 3.74
N THR A 11 3.51 -2.97 3.57
CA THR A 11 4.62 -3.61 4.28
C THR A 11 5.62 -4.19 3.28
N THR A 12 6.91 -4.13 3.58
CA THR A 12 7.93 -4.86 2.81
C THR A 12 7.78 -6.37 3.01
N GLY A 13 8.20 -7.16 2.04
CA GLY A 13 8.10 -8.63 2.09
C GLY A 13 8.81 -9.27 3.28
N ASP A 14 9.88 -8.63 3.76
CA ASP A 14 10.63 -9.02 4.96
C ASP A 14 10.03 -8.49 6.27
N GLY A 15 8.97 -7.69 6.21
CA GLY A 15 8.28 -7.11 7.36
C GLY A 15 8.98 -5.95 8.05
N THR A 16 10.17 -5.52 7.59
CA THR A 16 10.99 -4.52 8.30
C THR A 16 10.42 -3.10 8.21
N THR A 17 9.73 -2.77 7.12
CA THR A 17 9.12 -1.46 6.89
C THR A 17 7.62 -1.60 6.73
N THR A 18 6.86 -0.81 7.48
CA THR A 18 5.41 -0.66 7.28
C THR A 18 5.03 0.81 7.31
N VAL A 19 4.25 1.25 6.32
CA VAL A 19 3.61 2.58 6.33
C VAL A 19 2.11 2.44 6.16
N THR A 20 1.35 3.38 6.72
CA THR A 20 -0.09 3.49 6.47
C THR A 20 -0.34 4.50 5.37
N ALA A 21 -0.91 4.04 4.25
CA ALA A 21 -1.42 4.89 3.19
C ALA A 21 -2.93 5.10 3.33
N CYS A 22 -3.46 6.17 2.74
CA CYS A 22 -4.90 6.37 2.61
C CYS A 22 -5.35 5.93 1.21
N PHE A 23 -6.52 5.31 1.12
CA PHE A 23 -7.17 5.06 -0.17
C PHE A 23 -8.60 5.59 -0.15
N ILE A 24 -9.14 5.85 -1.35
CA ILE A 24 -10.56 6.14 -1.56
C ILE A 24 -11.16 4.98 -2.33
N LYS A 25 -12.24 4.38 -1.80
CA LYS A 25 -13.00 3.34 -2.49
C LYS A 25 -13.88 3.95 -3.56
N GLY A 26 -13.73 3.48 -4.80
CA GLY A 26 -14.60 3.80 -5.92
C GLY A 26 -15.88 2.97 -5.91
N VAL A 27 -16.84 3.36 -6.75
CA VAL A 27 -18.11 2.63 -6.94
C VAL A 27 -17.97 1.41 -7.85
N ASP A 28 -16.88 1.32 -8.59
CA ASP A 28 -16.58 0.33 -9.63
C ASP A 28 -15.67 -0.81 -9.15
N LYS A 29 -15.75 -1.14 -7.84
CA LYS A 29 -14.86 -2.12 -7.18
C LYS A 29 -13.36 -1.78 -7.26
N ARG A 30 -13.01 -0.54 -7.62
CA ARG A 30 -11.64 -0.05 -7.59
C ARG A 30 -11.38 0.77 -6.32
N ALA A 31 -10.11 0.95 -6.01
CA ALA A 31 -9.65 1.85 -4.98
C ALA A 31 -8.45 2.63 -5.49
N THR A 32 -8.40 3.93 -5.18
CA THR A 32 -7.27 4.79 -5.52
C THR A 32 -6.49 5.07 -4.25
N ILE A 33 -5.21 4.71 -4.23
CA ILE A 33 -4.29 5.08 -3.16
C ILE A 33 -3.96 6.57 -3.33
N THR A 34 -4.07 7.35 -2.25
CA THR A 34 -4.02 8.81 -2.30
C THR A 34 -2.79 9.36 -1.59
N LYS A 35 -2.77 9.32 -0.26
CA LYS A 35 -1.75 9.94 0.59
C LYS A 35 -0.93 8.87 1.32
N GLY A 36 0.27 9.24 1.77
CA GLY A 36 1.12 8.41 2.62
C GLY A 36 1.91 7.31 1.91
N TRP A 37 1.45 6.83 0.75
CA TRP A 37 2.11 5.73 0.03
C TRP A 37 3.51 6.07 -0.49
N SER A 38 3.79 7.32 -0.88
CA SER A 38 5.11 7.72 -1.38
C SER A 38 6.20 7.68 -0.30
N ASN A 39 5.82 7.75 0.98
CA ASN A 39 6.75 7.59 2.09
C ASN A 39 7.30 6.15 2.16
N PHE A 40 6.55 5.16 1.64
CA PHE A 40 7.00 3.78 1.56
C PHE A 40 8.31 3.64 0.80
N PHE A 41 8.45 4.25 -0.40
CA PHE A 41 9.68 4.11 -1.21
C PHE A 41 10.92 4.59 -0.47
N ARG A 42 10.77 5.67 0.29
CA ARG A 42 11.87 6.24 1.07
C ARG A 42 12.29 5.32 2.21
N GLN A 43 11.31 4.79 2.96
CA GLN A 43 11.59 3.94 4.12
C GLN A 43 12.00 2.52 3.73
N ALA A 44 11.43 1.98 2.65
CA ALA A 44 11.76 0.66 2.12
C ALA A 44 13.02 0.67 1.23
N HIS A 45 13.73 1.80 1.16
CA HIS A 45 14.94 1.97 0.34
C HIS A 45 14.78 1.47 -1.10
N MET A 46 13.64 1.78 -1.72
CA MET A 46 13.36 1.31 -3.07
C MET A 46 14.23 2.06 -4.09
N ASN A 47 14.88 1.32 -4.98
CA ASN A 47 15.84 1.84 -5.94
C ASN A 47 15.22 1.96 -7.33
N LYS A 48 15.61 3.03 -8.03
CA LYS A 48 15.22 3.21 -9.44
C LYS A 48 15.80 2.08 -10.28
N GLY A 49 14.97 1.52 -11.17
CA GLY A 49 15.37 0.44 -12.09
C GLY A 49 15.25 -0.97 -11.50
N GLN A 50 14.97 -1.09 -10.20
CA GLN A 50 14.69 -2.37 -9.56
C GLN A 50 13.22 -2.76 -9.74
N ALA A 51 12.98 -4.05 -9.94
CA ALA A 51 11.63 -4.59 -10.09
C ALA A 51 11.05 -4.96 -8.71
N TYR A 52 9.76 -4.67 -8.53
CA TYR A 52 9.04 -4.93 -7.29
C TYR A 52 7.69 -5.59 -7.59
N ALA A 53 7.35 -6.60 -6.80
CA ALA A 53 6.06 -7.27 -6.86
C ALA A 53 5.14 -6.75 -5.76
N PHE A 54 3.97 -6.25 -6.16
CA PHE A 54 2.93 -5.76 -5.26
C PHE A 54 1.87 -6.83 -5.07
N THR A 55 1.71 -7.31 -3.84
CA THR A 55 0.68 -8.28 -3.48
C THR A 55 -0.38 -7.62 -2.61
N PHE A 56 -1.64 -7.71 -3.03
CA PHE A 56 -2.77 -7.23 -2.24
C PHE A 56 -3.47 -8.40 -1.54
N LYS A 57 -3.75 -8.26 -0.24
CA LYS A 57 -4.46 -9.26 0.56
C LYS A 57 -5.58 -8.61 1.35
N CYS A 58 -6.70 -9.30 1.48
CA CYS A 58 -7.73 -8.94 2.45
C CYS A 58 -7.50 -9.76 3.72
N THR A 59 -7.20 -9.08 4.83
CA THR A 59 -7.05 -9.71 6.14
C THR A 59 -8.34 -9.53 6.95
N SER A 60 -8.45 -10.19 8.10
CA SER A 60 -9.54 -9.95 9.06
C SER A 60 -9.56 -8.49 9.57
N LYS A 61 -8.42 -7.79 9.52
CA LYS A 61 -8.29 -6.38 9.89
C LYS A 61 -8.51 -5.41 8.72
N GLY A 62 -8.82 -5.94 7.52
CA GLY A 62 -9.01 -5.16 6.31
C GLY A 62 -7.90 -5.35 5.27
N PRO A 63 -7.86 -4.48 4.25
CA PRO A 63 -6.93 -4.60 3.13
C PRO A 63 -5.49 -4.33 3.58
N HIS A 64 -4.53 -5.05 2.99
CA HIS A 64 -3.10 -4.93 3.27
C HIS A 64 -2.33 -5.16 1.98
N MET A 65 -1.38 -4.28 1.67
CA MET A 65 -0.44 -4.44 0.57
C MET A 65 0.93 -4.89 1.08
N ILE A 66 1.52 -5.88 0.43
CA ILE A 66 2.89 -6.36 0.69
C ILE A 66 3.72 -6.15 -0.58
N VAL A 67 4.91 -5.57 -0.44
CA VAL A 67 5.80 -5.26 -1.56
C VAL A 67 7.09 -6.06 -1.43
N TYR A 68 7.38 -6.89 -2.42
CA TYR A 68 8.59 -7.71 -2.49
C TYR A 68 9.57 -7.11 -3.50
N SER A 69 10.86 -7.11 -3.16
CA SER A 69 11.90 -6.98 -4.19
C SER A 69 11.98 -8.29 -4.98
N ILE A 70 12.20 -8.17 -6.29
CA ILE A 70 12.54 -9.29 -7.17
C ILE A 70 14.06 -9.38 -7.31
#